data_AF-A0A243R3L1-F1
#
_entry.id   AF-A0A243R3L1-F1
#
_cell.length_a   1.000
_cell.length_b   1.000
_cell.length_c   1.000
_cell.angle_alpha   90.00
_cell.angle_beta   90.00
_cell.angle_gamma   90.00
#
_symmetry.space_group_name_H-M   'P 1'
#
loop_
_entity.id
_entity.type
_entity.pdbx_description
1 polymer ?
#
loop_
_entity_poly.entity_id
_entity_poly.type
_entity_poly.pdbx_seq_one_letter_code
_entity_poly.pdbx_strand_id
1 'polypeptide(L)'
;MTSRVPGPSVPSPAVSDQGPAPAGAAVSDQGPAPAGAAVSGQGPGPAAGPMPPDGRAAPPRHGVSSDDGAGAARSRTAGTGAAVRRAVLGTPGDPRWARPGLWGVLALAAVLHLWALGRNGYANDYYSAAILSGTQSWKAFFFGALDAGSFITVDKPPFALWVMGLPARVFGFGTWSMLLPQALAGVAAVAVVHSAVRRALPGTPGHAAGLLAALVMTLTPITVAINRDNNPDTVLVLLLVLAAWFCQEAIRTGQMRTLVLSAVLVGLAFNTKMLQAYLVLPAFTPLYLATAPGTVLRRLGRLLAAGVALVVSSAWWMAIVDLWPASDRPYIGGSTDNSVWDLVIGYNGLGRIFGAGGGG
;
A
#
# COMPACT_ATOMS: atom_id res chain seq x y z
N MET A 1 5.61 0.00 68.13
CA MET A 1 6.66 -0.28 67.13
C MET A 1 6.40 0.58 65.91
N THR A 2 7.07 1.72 65.82
CA THR A 2 7.00 2.69 64.73
C THR A 2 8.11 2.39 63.72
N SER A 3 7.76 1.94 62.51
CA SER A 3 8.72 1.72 61.43
C SER A 3 8.58 2.84 60.40
N ARG A 4 9.61 3.70 60.32
CA ARG A 4 9.79 4.71 59.26
C ARG A 4 10.51 4.05 58.09
N VAL A 5 9.91 4.12 56.90
CA VAL A 5 10.56 3.74 55.63
C VAL A 5 11.25 4.98 55.04
N PRO A 6 12.51 4.93 54.59
CA PRO A 6 13.18 6.06 53.94
C PRO A 6 12.83 6.13 52.45
N GLY A 7 12.53 7.34 51.95
CA GLY A 7 12.31 7.61 50.53
C GLY A 7 13.63 7.73 49.73
N PRO A 8 13.59 7.51 48.41
CA PRO A 8 14.78 7.54 47.56
C PRO A 8 15.23 8.97 47.20
N SER A 9 16.55 9.17 47.21
CA SER A 9 17.27 10.39 46.86
C SER A 9 17.40 10.57 45.33
N VAL A 10 17.07 11.76 44.85
CA VAL A 10 17.21 12.19 43.44
C VAL A 10 18.58 12.85 43.24
N PRO A 11 19.37 12.48 42.21
CA PRO A 11 20.60 13.20 41.88
C PRO A 11 20.34 14.35 40.89
N SER A 12 20.89 15.52 41.18
CA SER A 12 20.91 16.70 40.31
C SER A 12 21.85 16.50 39.10
N PRO A 13 21.51 16.97 37.90
CA PRO A 13 22.43 16.95 36.76
C PRO A 13 23.43 18.11 36.82
N ALA A 14 24.70 17.77 36.55
CA ALA A 14 25.81 18.68 36.45
C ALA A 14 25.75 19.52 35.15
N VAL A 15 26.00 20.82 35.31
CA VAL A 15 26.22 21.80 34.25
C VAL A 15 27.61 21.57 33.64
N SER A 16 27.72 21.56 32.32
CA SER A 16 29.01 21.53 31.61
C SER A 16 29.10 22.74 30.68
N ASP A 17 30.11 23.57 30.95
CA ASP A 17 30.56 24.74 30.21
C ASP A 17 30.80 24.49 28.72
N GLN A 18 30.37 25.42 27.86
CA GLN A 18 30.91 25.60 26.51
C GLN A 18 31.57 26.98 26.41
N GLY A 19 32.90 26.98 26.20
CA GLY A 19 33.68 28.14 25.77
C GLY A 19 33.84 28.21 24.24
N PRO A 20 34.27 29.35 23.68
CA PRO A 20 33.97 29.75 22.30
C PRO A 20 35.04 29.42 21.24
N ALA A 21 34.64 29.59 19.98
CA ALA A 21 35.39 29.42 18.73
C ALA A 21 36.70 30.23 18.61
N PRO A 22 37.49 29.98 17.56
CA PRO A 22 37.76 31.08 16.63
C PRO A 22 37.78 30.71 15.13
N ALA A 23 37.71 31.79 14.34
CA ALA A 23 37.68 31.90 12.89
C ALA A 23 39.05 31.81 12.19
N GLY A 24 39.02 31.64 10.86
CA GLY A 24 40.12 31.91 9.91
C GLY A 24 39.74 31.42 8.50
N ALA A 25 39.40 32.33 7.56
CA ALA A 25 40.24 32.79 6.43
C ALA A 25 40.52 31.72 5.35
N ALA A 26 40.60 31.95 4.03
CA ALA A 26 40.29 32.99 3.04
C ALA A 26 40.72 32.39 1.66
N VAL A 27 40.48 33.12 0.54
CA VAL A 27 41.14 33.02 -0.81
C VAL A 27 40.42 32.12 -1.84
N SER A 28 39.71 32.67 -2.85
CA SER A 28 40.11 33.03 -4.25
C SER A 28 40.50 31.80 -5.10
N ASP A 29 40.10 31.59 -6.37
CA ASP A 29 40.20 32.49 -7.52
C ASP A 29 39.63 31.87 -8.83
N GLN A 30 39.20 32.73 -9.76
CA GLN A 30 39.19 32.67 -11.25
C GLN A 30 38.56 31.53 -12.11
N GLY A 31 37.76 31.95 -13.12
CA GLY A 31 37.29 31.18 -14.29
C GLY A 31 38.33 31.12 -15.45
N PRO A 32 37.98 31.09 -16.76
CA PRO A 32 36.66 31.15 -17.43
C PRO A 32 36.43 30.10 -18.55
N ALA A 33 35.25 30.20 -19.21
CA ALA A 33 34.86 29.53 -20.46
C ALA A 33 35.61 30.07 -21.72
N PRO A 34 35.42 29.49 -22.92
CA PRO A 34 34.43 30.09 -23.83
C PRO A 34 33.68 29.13 -24.80
N ALA A 35 32.77 29.75 -25.55
CA ALA A 35 31.80 29.24 -26.51
C ALA A 35 32.27 29.30 -27.99
N GLY A 36 31.45 28.74 -28.90
CA GLY A 36 31.42 28.99 -30.35
C GLY A 36 31.31 27.68 -31.16
N ALA A 37 30.66 27.57 -32.32
CA ALA A 37 29.75 28.41 -33.10
C ALA A 37 29.11 27.50 -34.18
N ALA A 38 27.98 27.92 -34.74
CA ALA A 38 27.21 27.27 -35.81
C ALA A 38 27.91 27.26 -37.19
N VAL A 39 27.52 26.35 -38.09
CA VAL A 39 27.48 26.57 -39.56
C VAL A 39 26.43 25.65 -40.22
N SER A 40 25.74 26.23 -41.21
CA SER A 40 24.67 25.79 -42.10
C SER A 40 25.11 24.94 -43.31
N GLY A 41 24.16 24.26 -43.97
CA GLY A 41 24.35 23.62 -45.27
C GLY A 41 23.04 23.11 -45.91
N GLN A 42 22.84 23.40 -47.20
CA GLN A 42 21.58 23.48 -47.96
C GLN A 42 21.46 22.36 -49.03
N GLY A 43 20.29 21.69 -49.14
CA GLY A 43 19.60 20.98 -50.27
C GLY A 43 20.36 20.14 -51.33
N PRO A 44 19.68 19.59 -52.38
CA PRO A 44 18.25 19.29 -52.60
C PRO A 44 17.96 17.83 -53.08
N GLY A 45 16.67 17.47 -53.30
CA GLY A 45 16.18 16.13 -53.72
C GLY A 45 16.37 15.77 -55.21
N PRO A 46 15.77 14.65 -55.70
CA PRO A 46 14.62 14.79 -56.62
C PRO A 46 13.56 13.66 -56.54
N ALA A 47 12.53 13.80 -57.41
CA ALA A 47 11.20 13.22 -57.38
C ALA A 47 10.95 12.03 -58.35
N ALA A 48 9.92 11.24 -58.01
CA ALA A 48 8.82 10.66 -58.82
C ALA A 48 9.01 9.85 -60.14
N GLY A 49 8.50 8.60 -60.10
CA GLY A 49 7.64 7.92 -61.12
C GLY A 49 8.33 7.08 -62.22
N PRO A 50 7.64 6.15 -62.94
CA PRO A 50 6.28 5.58 -62.78
C PRO A 50 6.19 4.01 -62.89
N MET A 51 4.97 3.45 -62.77
CA MET A 51 4.52 2.04 -63.00
C MET A 51 3.69 1.99 -64.32
N PRO A 52 3.06 0.89 -64.81
CA PRO A 52 3.35 -0.56 -64.98
C PRO A 52 3.26 -0.99 -66.49
N PRO A 53 3.11 -2.29 -66.86
CA PRO A 53 1.74 -2.80 -67.10
C PRO A 53 1.46 -4.31 -66.80
N ASP A 54 0.19 -4.55 -66.45
CA ASP A 54 -0.73 -5.68 -66.69
C ASP A 54 -0.30 -7.16 -66.78
N GLY A 55 -1.03 -8.00 -66.03
CA GLY A 55 -1.04 -9.46 -66.20
C GLY A 55 -2.11 -10.21 -65.37
N ARG A 56 -3.31 -10.34 -65.94
CA ARG A 56 -4.43 -11.28 -65.69
C ARG A 56 -4.24 -12.41 -64.64
N ALA A 57 -5.25 -12.60 -63.78
CA ALA A 57 -6.07 -13.85 -63.70
C ALA A 57 -7.11 -13.81 -62.56
N ALA A 58 -8.34 -14.20 -62.85
CA ALA A 58 -9.41 -14.44 -61.88
C ALA A 58 -9.18 -15.76 -61.11
N PRO A 59 -9.59 -15.88 -59.84
CA PRO A 59 -9.52 -17.16 -59.13
C PRO A 59 -10.76 -18.04 -59.42
N PRO A 60 -10.62 -19.38 -59.41
CA PRO A 60 -11.73 -20.29 -59.58
C PRO A 60 -12.57 -20.40 -58.30
N ARG A 61 -13.89 -20.54 -58.48
CA ARG A 61 -14.83 -20.89 -57.42
C ARG A 61 -14.62 -22.35 -57.03
N HIS A 62 -14.04 -22.60 -55.87
CA HIS A 62 -14.06 -23.91 -55.23
C HIS A 62 -15.24 -24.02 -54.26
N GLY A 63 -15.86 -25.20 -54.28
CA GLY A 63 -17.13 -25.52 -53.66
C GLY A 63 -17.16 -25.36 -52.14
N VAL A 64 -18.38 -25.12 -51.66
CA VAL A 64 -18.77 -25.13 -50.27
C VAL A 64 -18.58 -26.55 -49.73
N SER A 65 -17.46 -26.79 -49.04
CA SER A 65 -17.33 -27.93 -48.13
C SER A 65 -17.95 -27.54 -46.79
N SER A 66 -19.12 -28.09 -46.52
CA SER A 66 -19.81 -28.01 -45.23
C SER A 66 -19.08 -28.85 -44.18
N ASP A 67 -18.02 -28.30 -43.56
CA ASP A 67 -17.34 -28.94 -42.42
C ASP A 67 -16.78 -27.98 -41.34
N ASP A 68 -17.15 -26.69 -41.38
CA ASP A 68 -16.63 -25.68 -40.43
C ASP A 68 -17.31 -25.64 -39.05
N GLY A 69 -18.30 -26.51 -38.80
CA GLY A 69 -19.04 -26.55 -37.53
C GLY A 69 -18.29 -27.26 -36.38
N ALA A 70 -17.42 -28.22 -36.69
CA ALA A 70 -16.83 -29.12 -35.68
C ALA A 70 -15.47 -28.65 -35.14
N GLY A 71 -14.80 -27.70 -35.80
CA GLY A 71 -13.53 -27.11 -35.36
C GLY A 71 -13.71 -26.03 -34.29
N ALA A 72 -14.75 -25.21 -34.41
CA ALA A 72 -15.03 -24.11 -33.48
C ALA A 72 -15.56 -24.56 -32.11
N ALA A 73 -16.13 -25.77 -32.01
CA ALA A 73 -16.55 -26.36 -30.74
C ALA A 73 -15.37 -27.02 -29.98
N ARG A 74 -14.42 -27.64 -30.71
CA ARG A 74 -13.22 -28.28 -30.14
C ARG A 74 -12.16 -27.27 -29.65
N SER A 75 -12.08 -26.09 -30.27
CA SER A 75 -11.18 -25.02 -29.81
C SER A 75 -11.65 -24.35 -28.52
N ARG A 76 -12.97 -24.24 -28.30
CA ARG A 76 -13.57 -23.65 -27.09
C ARG A 76 -13.47 -24.56 -25.86
N THR A 77 -13.66 -25.87 -26.01
CA THR A 77 -13.51 -26.84 -24.91
C THR A 77 -12.05 -27.08 -24.53
N ALA A 78 -11.12 -27.05 -25.50
CA ALA A 78 -9.68 -27.08 -25.22
C ALA A 78 -9.20 -25.84 -24.44
N GLY A 79 -9.81 -24.68 -24.69
CA GLY A 79 -9.53 -23.42 -23.98
C GLY A 79 -9.90 -23.48 -22.49
N THR A 80 -11.07 -24.02 -22.15
CA THR A 80 -11.53 -24.12 -20.76
C THR A 80 -10.70 -25.12 -19.96
N GLY A 81 -10.41 -26.30 -20.52
CA GLY A 81 -9.55 -27.30 -19.87
C GLY A 81 -8.12 -26.80 -19.66
N ALA A 82 -7.56 -26.06 -20.62
CA ALA A 82 -6.24 -25.45 -20.49
C ALA A 82 -6.22 -24.29 -19.49
N ALA A 83 -7.30 -23.51 -19.39
CA ALA A 83 -7.43 -22.43 -18.41
C ALA A 83 -7.55 -22.96 -16.98
N VAL A 84 -8.39 -23.98 -16.75
CA VAL A 84 -8.52 -24.66 -15.46
C VAL A 84 -7.21 -25.34 -15.09
N ARG A 85 -6.58 -26.08 -16.01
CA ARG A 85 -5.27 -26.70 -15.76
C ARG A 85 -4.20 -25.67 -15.43
N ARG A 86 -4.21 -24.52 -16.09
CA ARG A 86 -3.31 -23.41 -15.77
C ARG A 86 -3.62 -22.92 -14.36
N ALA A 87 -4.87 -22.58 -14.04
CA ALA A 87 -5.27 -22.10 -12.72
C ALA A 87 -4.89 -23.06 -11.57
N VAL A 88 -4.95 -24.38 -11.81
CA VAL A 88 -4.64 -25.41 -10.81
C VAL A 88 -3.15 -25.74 -10.73
N LEU A 89 -2.47 -25.98 -11.85
CA LEU A 89 -1.12 -26.57 -11.88
C LEU A 89 0.02 -25.59 -12.16
N GLY A 90 -0.26 -24.38 -12.64
CA GLY A 90 0.78 -23.42 -13.03
C GLY A 90 0.89 -23.25 -14.54
N THR A 91 1.80 -22.37 -14.96
CA THR A 91 2.25 -22.35 -16.36
C THR A 91 3.08 -23.61 -16.66
N PRO A 92 3.18 -24.08 -17.92
CA PRO A 92 3.91 -25.31 -18.27
C PRO A 92 5.39 -25.37 -17.84
N GLY A 93 6.00 -24.24 -17.47
CA GLY A 93 7.36 -24.15 -16.91
C GLY A 93 7.43 -24.03 -15.39
N ASP A 94 6.30 -24.00 -14.69
CA ASP A 94 6.26 -23.92 -13.23
C ASP A 94 6.35 -25.33 -12.61
N PRO A 95 6.95 -25.48 -11.40
CA PRO A 95 6.85 -26.73 -10.65
C PRO A 95 5.39 -27.10 -10.39
N ARG A 96 5.01 -28.36 -10.62
CA ARG A 96 3.62 -28.85 -10.49
C ARG A 96 3.01 -28.64 -9.10
N TRP A 97 3.83 -28.53 -8.06
CA TRP A 97 3.41 -28.29 -6.67
C TRP A 97 3.19 -26.81 -6.35
N ALA A 98 3.67 -25.88 -7.18
CA ALA A 98 3.70 -24.46 -6.82
C ALA A 98 2.31 -23.84 -6.67
N ARG A 99 1.42 -24.03 -7.66
CA ARG A 99 0.05 -23.51 -7.58
C ARG A 99 -0.82 -24.26 -6.56
N PRO A 100 -0.82 -25.61 -6.52
CA PRO A 100 -1.56 -26.33 -5.48
C PRO A 100 -1.08 -25.96 -4.06
N GLY A 101 0.23 -25.80 -3.86
CA GLY A 101 0.80 -25.35 -2.60
C GLY A 101 0.29 -23.96 -2.20
N LEU A 102 0.24 -23.01 -3.14
CA LEU A 102 -0.32 -21.68 -2.88
C LEU A 102 -1.79 -21.77 -2.46
N TRP A 103 -2.60 -22.55 -3.19
CA TRP A 103 -4.01 -22.74 -2.82
C TRP A 103 -4.17 -23.38 -1.45
N GLY A 104 -3.31 -24.34 -1.10
CA GLY A 104 -3.27 -24.93 0.24
C GLY A 104 -2.96 -23.90 1.32
N VAL A 105 -1.97 -23.04 1.12
CA VAL A 105 -1.62 -21.97 2.07
C VAL A 105 -2.74 -20.93 2.19
N LEU A 106 -3.36 -20.53 1.08
CA LEU A 106 -4.47 -19.56 1.10
C LEU A 106 -5.73 -20.15 1.75
N ALA A 107 -6.03 -21.43 1.52
CA ALA A 107 -7.11 -22.12 2.20
C ALA A 107 -6.84 -22.22 3.71
N LEU A 108 -5.61 -22.55 4.11
CA LEU A 108 -5.20 -22.54 5.51
C LEU A 108 -5.35 -21.16 6.15
N ALA A 109 -4.88 -20.11 5.48
CA ALA A 109 -5.05 -18.73 5.93
C ALA A 109 -6.53 -18.35 6.08
N ALA A 110 -7.37 -18.70 5.10
CA ALA A 110 -8.80 -18.46 5.15
C ALA A 110 -9.46 -19.17 6.33
N VAL A 111 -9.11 -20.44 6.59
CA VAL A 111 -9.60 -21.18 7.77
C VAL A 111 -9.17 -20.46 9.05
N LEU A 112 -7.87 -20.17 9.21
CA LEU A 112 -7.37 -19.53 10.43
C LEU A 112 -8.00 -18.16 10.68
N HIS A 113 -8.20 -17.35 9.64
CA HIS A 113 -8.76 -16.01 9.77
C HIS A 113 -10.28 -16.00 9.93
N LEU A 114 -11.03 -16.95 9.33
CA LEU A 114 -12.51 -16.94 9.33
C LEU A 114 -13.14 -17.86 10.38
N TRP A 115 -12.40 -18.85 10.89
CA TRP A 115 -12.95 -19.86 11.79
C TRP A 115 -13.48 -19.25 13.09
N ALA A 116 -14.76 -19.44 13.41
CA ALA A 116 -15.35 -18.90 14.65
C ALA A 116 -15.08 -17.40 14.85
N LEU A 117 -15.26 -16.59 13.80
CA LEU A 117 -15.00 -15.14 13.83
C LEU A 117 -15.78 -14.41 14.95
N GLY A 118 -16.98 -14.90 15.26
CA GLY A 118 -17.83 -14.42 16.36
C GLY A 118 -17.29 -14.68 17.78
N ARG A 119 -16.22 -15.47 17.94
CA ARG A 119 -15.75 -15.91 19.27
C ARG A 119 -15.20 -14.77 20.13
N ASN A 120 -14.75 -13.69 19.51
CA ASN A 120 -14.20 -12.52 20.21
C ASN A 120 -15.24 -11.40 20.42
N GLY A 121 -16.55 -11.71 20.30
CA GLY A 121 -17.62 -10.71 20.42
C GLY A 121 -17.51 -9.64 19.34
N TYR A 122 -17.36 -8.38 19.76
CA TYR A 122 -17.15 -7.23 18.88
C TYR A 122 -15.66 -6.82 18.77
N ALA A 123 -14.73 -7.72 19.09
CA ALA A 123 -13.29 -7.45 19.06
C ALA A 123 -12.92 -6.23 19.93
N ASN A 124 -12.31 -5.18 19.37
CA ASN A 124 -12.08 -3.94 20.10
C ASN A 124 -13.35 -3.06 20.12
N ASP A 125 -13.96 -2.92 21.30
CA ASP A 125 -15.19 -2.14 21.49
C ASP A 125 -15.05 -0.67 21.07
N TYR A 126 -13.84 -0.10 21.20
CA TYR A 126 -13.55 1.28 20.81
C TYR A 126 -13.77 1.51 19.30
N TYR A 127 -13.24 0.63 18.45
CA TYR A 127 -13.44 0.72 17.01
C TYR A 127 -14.83 0.23 16.58
N SER A 128 -15.39 -0.76 17.29
CA SER A 128 -16.75 -1.24 17.05
C SER A 128 -17.80 -0.16 17.27
N ALA A 129 -17.66 0.66 18.31
CA ALA A 129 -18.53 1.81 18.56
C ALA A 129 -18.52 2.79 17.38
N ALA A 130 -17.33 3.10 16.83
CA ALA A 130 -17.23 3.99 15.69
C ALA A 130 -17.82 3.40 14.40
N ILE A 131 -17.65 2.09 14.18
CA ILE A 131 -18.24 1.38 13.05
C ILE A 131 -19.77 1.38 13.15
N LEU A 132 -20.31 1.06 14.33
CA LEU A 132 -21.75 1.11 14.60
C LEU A 132 -22.31 2.52 14.36
N SER A 133 -21.65 3.55 14.91
CA SER A 133 -22.03 4.94 14.71
C SER A 133 -22.02 5.35 13.24
N GLY A 134 -21.02 4.88 12.47
CA GLY A 134 -20.96 5.04 11.02
C GLY A 134 -22.08 4.33 10.25
N THR A 135 -22.67 3.27 10.79
CA THR A 135 -23.86 2.65 10.18
C THR A 135 -25.12 3.50 10.34
N GLN A 136 -25.17 4.34 11.38
CA GLN A 136 -26.33 5.19 11.70
C GLN A 136 -26.22 6.58 11.07
N SER A 137 -24.99 7.12 10.96
CA SER A 137 -24.76 8.50 10.51
C SER A 137 -23.61 8.57 9.49
N TRP A 138 -23.86 9.14 8.31
CA TRP A 138 -22.82 9.38 7.30
C TRP A 138 -21.77 10.38 7.80
N LYS A 139 -22.14 11.31 8.69
CA LYS A 139 -21.20 12.22 9.35
C LYS A 139 -20.24 11.42 10.23
N ALA A 140 -20.78 10.61 11.14
CA ALA A 140 -19.95 9.74 11.99
C ALA A 140 -19.09 8.77 11.16
N PHE A 141 -19.63 8.25 10.05
CA PHE A 141 -18.89 7.41 9.12
C PHE A 141 -17.70 8.14 8.49
N PHE A 142 -17.90 9.34 7.96
CA PHE A 142 -16.84 10.13 7.31
C PHE A 142 -15.72 10.52 8.29
N PHE A 143 -16.07 10.89 9.52
CA PHE A 143 -15.07 11.32 10.52
C PHE A 143 -14.47 10.17 11.34
N GLY A 144 -15.09 8.99 11.36
CA GLY A 144 -14.72 7.92 12.29
C GLY A 144 -15.09 8.26 13.74
N ALA A 145 -16.31 8.75 13.96
CA ALA A 145 -16.78 9.18 15.28
C ALA A 145 -17.31 8.03 16.14
N LEU A 146 -17.08 8.10 17.45
CA LEU A 146 -17.48 7.08 18.43
C LEU A 146 -19.00 6.98 18.60
N ASP A 147 -19.73 8.07 18.39
CA ASP A 147 -21.18 8.16 18.51
C ASP A 147 -21.84 8.67 17.21
N ALA A 148 -23.12 8.34 17.01
CA ALA A 148 -23.86 8.74 15.80
C ALA A 148 -24.13 10.25 15.71
N GLY A 149 -24.14 10.94 16.85
CA GLY A 149 -24.18 12.41 16.94
C GLY A 149 -22.88 13.06 16.48
N SER A 150 -21.80 12.27 16.37
CA SER A 150 -20.48 12.67 15.93
C SER A 150 -19.88 13.73 16.86
N PHE A 151 -19.86 13.44 18.16
CA PHE A 151 -19.27 14.28 19.19
C PHE A 151 -17.73 14.21 19.19
N ILE A 152 -17.15 13.01 19.08
CA ILE A 152 -15.69 12.81 19.11
C ILE A 152 -15.23 11.68 18.17
N THR A 153 -14.09 11.85 17.51
CA THR A 153 -13.45 10.82 16.65
C THR A 153 -12.70 9.77 17.45
N VAL A 154 -12.42 8.63 16.80
CA VAL A 154 -11.37 7.74 17.27
C VAL A 154 -9.96 8.35 17.08
N ASP A 155 -8.95 7.71 17.67
CA ASP A 155 -7.53 8.10 17.65
C ASP A 155 -6.81 7.86 16.30
N LYS A 156 -7.56 7.59 15.22
CA LYS A 156 -7.04 7.19 13.91
C LYS A 156 -7.87 7.76 12.77
N PRO A 157 -7.27 7.93 11.58
CA PRO A 157 -8.03 8.17 10.37
C PRO A 157 -9.01 7.02 10.05
N PRO A 158 -10.12 7.31 9.37
CA PRO A 158 -11.25 6.41 9.29
C PRO A 158 -11.18 5.39 8.15
N PHE A 159 -10.11 5.32 7.35
CA PHE A 159 -10.11 4.45 6.15
C PHE A 159 -10.32 2.98 6.49
N ALA A 160 -9.69 2.47 7.56
CA ALA A 160 -9.94 1.10 8.02
C ALA A 160 -11.37 0.93 8.55
N LEU A 161 -11.93 1.97 9.19
CA LEU A 161 -13.32 1.97 9.63
C LEU A 161 -14.29 1.98 8.45
N TRP A 162 -13.97 2.65 7.33
CA TRP A 162 -14.80 2.65 6.13
C TRP A 162 -14.89 1.25 5.51
N VAL A 163 -13.76 0.52 5.48
CA VAL A 163 -13.70 -0.86 4.96
C VAL A 163 -14.64 -1.78 5.73
N MET A 164 -14.75 -1.62 7.06
CA MET A 164 -15.63 -2.42 7.91
C MET A 164 -17.05 -1.87 8.00
N GLY A 165 -17.19 -0.55 7.97
CA GLY A 165 -18.44 0.18 8.17
C GLY A 165 -19.36 0.14 6.96
N LEU A 166 -18.83 0.11 5.73
CA LEU A 166 -19.69 -0.03 4.55
C LEU A 166 -20.46 -1.37 4.55
N PRO A 167 -19.80 -2.54 4.71
CA PRO A 167 -20.53 -3.79 4.82
C PRO A 167 -21.44 -3.84 6.05
N ALA A 168 -21.01 -3.33 7.21
CA ALA A 168 -21.86 -3.25 8.39
C ALA A 168 -23.11 -2.37 8.16
N ARG A 169 -23.00 -1.30 7.38
CA ARG A 169 -24.13 -0.45 7.02
C ARG A 169 -25.08 -1.13 6.03
N VAL A 170 -24.54 -1.85 5.04
CA VAL A 170 -25.32 -2.49 3.98
C VAL A 170 -26.01 -3.77 4.46
N PHE A 171 -25.31 -4.61 5.23
CA PHE A 171 -25.79 -5.94 5.65
C PHE A 171 -26.29 -5.96 7.10
N GLY A 172 -26.24 -4.83 7.81
CA GLY A 172 -26.52 -4.73 9.23
C GLY A 172 -25.26 -4.91 10.09
N PHE A 173 -25.18 -4.15 11.18
CA PHE A 173 -24.05 -4.20 12.09
C PHE A 173 -24.01 -5.55 12.81
N GLY A 174 -22.85 -6.20 12.75
CA GLY A 174 -22.60 -7.49 13.40
C GLY A 174 -21.16 -7.93 13.19
N THR A 175 -20.72 -8.95 13.94
CA THR A 175 -19.32 -9.39 13.89
C THR A 175 -18.88 -9.82 12.49
N TRP A 176 -19.74 -10.52 11.73
CA TRP A 176 -19.41 -10.96 10.38
C TRP A 176 -19.30 -9.81 9.39
N SER A 177 -20.26 -8.89 9.37
CA SER A 177 -20.22 -7.75 8.44
C SER A 177 -19.02 -6.84 8.73
N MET A 178 -18.61 -6.73 10.00
CA MET A 178 -17.44 -5.96 10.42
C MET A 178 -16.11 -6.67 10.14
N LEU A 179 -15.94 -7.93 10.55
CA LEU A 179 -14.65 -8.62 10.56
C LEU A 179 -14.36 -9.41 9.28
N LEU A 180 -15.37 -9.79 8.49
CA LEU A 180 -15.13 -10.51 7.23
C LEU A 180 -14.22 -9.74 6.27
N PRO A 181 -14.38 -8.41 6.06
CA PRO A 181 -13.45 -7.62 5.26
C PRO A 181 -12.00 -7.68 5.77
N GLN A 182 -11.79 -7.67 7.10
CA GLN A 182 -10.46 -7.77 7.71
C GLN A 182 -9.84 -9.14 7.45
N ALA A 183 -10.58 -10.22 7.73
CA ALA A 183 -10.10 -11.58 7.50
C ALA A 183 -9.71 -11.81 6.02
N LEU A 184 -10.52 -11.30 5.08
CA LEU A 184 -10.23 -11.37 3.64
C LEU A 184 -9.02 -10.52 3.25
N ALA A 185 -8.86 -9.32 3.83
CA ALA A 185 -7.68 -8.49 3.64
C ALA A 185 -6.41 -9.20 4.13
N GLY A 186 -6.49 -9.94 5.24
CA GLY A 186 -5.41 -10.79 5.75
C GLY A 186 -5.01 -11.90 4.76
N VAL A 187 -5.99 -12.62 4.20
CA VAL A 187 -5.72 -13.64 3.16
C VAL A 187 -5.13 -13.02 1.89
N ALA A 188 -5.63 -11.85 1.48
CA ALA A 188 -5.08 -11.11 0.35
C ALA A 188 -3.62 -10.70 0.60
N ALA A 189 -3.29 -10.25 1.80
CA ALA A 189 -1.92 -9.89 2.16
C ALA A 189 -0.96 -11.09 2.05
N VAL A 190 -1.38 -12.28 2.49
CA VAL A 190 -0.63 -13.54 2.30
C VAL A 190 -0.38 -13.82 0.82
N ALA A 191 -1.39 -13.65 -0.04
CA ALA A 191 -1.25 -13.84 -1.49
C ALA A 191 -0.28 -12.83 -2.12
N VAL A 192 -0.31 -11.58 -1.68
CA VAL A 192 0.58 -10.51 -2.15
C VAL A 192 2.03 -10.78 -1.72
N VAL A 193 2.25 -11.20 -0.47
CA VAL A 193 3.59 -11.57 0.03
C VAL A 193 4.15 -12.76 -0.76
N HIS A 194 3.36 -13.81 -0.99
CA HIS A 194 3.75 -14.90 -1.88
C HIS A 194 4.19 -14.36 -3.24
N SER A 195 3.37 -13.51 -3.86
CA SER A 195 3.63 -12.95 -5.20
C SER A 195 4.91 -12.11 -5.23
N ALA A 196 5.11 -11.24 -4.23
CA ALA A 196 6.29 -10.38 -4.10
C ALA A 196 7.58 -11.20 -3.98
N VAL A 197 7.61 -12.19 -3.09
CA VAL A 197 8.78 -13.03 -2.86
C VAL A 197 9.04 -13.97 -4.03
N ARG A 198 7.98 -14.59 -4.59
CA ARG A 198 8.09 -15.46 -5.78
C ARG A 198 8.68 -14.72 -6.97
N ARG A 199 8.39 -13.43 -7.13
CA ARG A 199 8.91 -12.62 -8.24
C ARG A 199 10.32 -12.08 -8.01
N ALA A 200 10.77 -12.02 -6.75
CA ALA A 200 12.09 -11.53 -6.41
C ALA A 200 13.21 -12.51 -6.79
N LEU A 201 12.90 -13.80 -6.88
CA LEU A 201 13.85 -14.87 -7.19
C LEU A 201 13.43 -15.65 -8.45
N PRO A 202 14.37 -15.98 -9.35
CA PRO A 202 14.04 -16.74 -10.56
C PRO A 202 13.87 -18.24 -10.28
N GLY A 203 13.11 -18.90 -11.16
CA GLY A 203 12.99 -20.37 -11.21
C GLY A 203 12.35 -21.01 -9.98
N THR A 204 12.65 -22.29 -9.77
CA THR A 204 12.13 -23.12 -8.67
C THR A 204 12.41 -22.53 -7.27
N PRO A 205 13.59 -21.96 -6.97
CA PRO A 205 13.85 -21.34 -5.67
C PRO A 205 12.87 -20.21 -5.34
N GLY A 206 12.44 -19.42 -6.33
CA GLY A 206 11.43 -18.38 -6.12
C GLY A 206 10.06 -18.93 -5.77
N HIS A 207 9.63 -20.03 -6.38
CA HIS A 207 8.39 -20.71 -6.01
C HIS A 207 8.44 -21.23 -4.57
N ALA A 208 9.55 -21.83 -4.15
CA ALA A 208 9.71 -22.34 -2.79
C ALA A 208 9.75 -21.20 -1.77
N ALA A 209 10.52 -20.15 -2.04
CA ALA A 209 10.60 -18.97 -1.17
C ALA A 209 9.26 -18.25 -1.04
N GLY A 210 8.50 -18.13 -2.14
CA GLY A 210 7.16 -17.54 -2.12
C GLY A 210 6.19 -18.32 -1.22
N LEU A 211 6.18 -19.66 -1.34
CA LEU A 211 5.35 -20.50 -0.47
C LEU A 211 5.79 -20.42 1.00
N LEU A 212 7.09 -20.45 1.25
CA LEU A 212 7.63 -20.32 2.61
C LEU A 212 7.24 -18.99 3.24
N ALA A 213 7.39 -17.87 2.52
CA ALA A 213 7.02 -16.56 3.01
C ALA A 213 5.53 -16.44 3.35
N ALA A 214 4.66 -16.96 2.48
CA ALA A 214 3.22 -16.99 2.74
C ALA A 214 2.85 -17.91 3.91
N LEU A 215 3.51 -19.07 4.04
CA LEU A 215 3.29 -19.99 5.15
C LEU A 215 3.73 -19.37 6.48
N VAL A 216 4.91 -18.72 6.52
CA VAL A 216 5.39 -18.00 7.70
C VAL A 216 4.40 -16.93 8.11
N MET A 217 3.94 -16.09 7.18
CA MET A 217 2.94 -15.05 7.47
C MET A 217 1.62 -15.66 7.99
N THR A 218 1.16 -16.75 7.39
CA THR A 218 -0.08 -17.46 7.75
C THR A 218 -0.02 -18.09 9.14
N LEU A 219 1.12 -18.67 9.51
CA LEU A 219 1.32 -19.39 10.77
C LEU A 219 1.81 -18.49 11.91
N THR A 220 2.16 -17.23 11.63
CA THR A 220 2.59 -16.28 12.66
C THR A 220 1.38 -15.93 13.55
N PRO A 221 1.40 -16.24 14.87
CA PRO A 221 0.23 -16.09 15.73
C PRO A 221 -0.32 -14.66 15.79
N ILE A 222 0.55 -13.65 15.79
CA ILE A 222 0.10 -12.25 15.82
C ILE A 222 -0.64 -11.86 14.53
N THR A 223 -0.28 -12.44 13.38
CA THR A 223 -1.00 -12.23 12.11
C THR A 223 -2.42 -12.79 12.19
N VAL A 224 -2.57 -13.99 12.77
CA VAL A 224 -3.90 -14.60 12.95
C VAL A 224 -4.73 -13.78 13.93
N ALA A 225 -4.15 -13.33 15.04
CA ALA A 225 -4.84 -12.51 16.03
C ALA A 225 -5.33 -11.20 15.42
N ILE A 226 -4.46 -10.46 14.72
CA ILE A 226 -4.79 -9.14 14.19
C ILE A 226 -5.80 -9.20 13.04
N ASN A 227 -5.73 -10.21 12.17
CA ASN A 227 -6.68 -10.41 11.06
C ASN A 227 -8.09 -10.81 11.52
N ARG A 228 -8.24 -11.15 12.81
CA ARG A 228 -9.51 -11.49 13.46
C ARG A 228 -9.98 -10.39 14.41
N ASP A 229 -9.35 -9.22 14.33
CA ASP A 229 -9.66 -8.03 15.11
C ASP A 229 -10.19 -6.92 14.17
N ASN A 230 -10.74 -5.86 14.74
CA ASN A 230 -11.17 -4.65 14.02
C ASN A 230 -10.15 -3.50 14.15
N ASN A 231 -8.96 -3.78 14.67
CA ASN A 231 -7.83 -2.87 14.59
C ASN A 231 -7.47 -2.50 13.13
N PRO A 232 -6.94 -1.29 12.87
CA PRO A 232 -6.63 -0.83 11.51
C PRO A 232 -5.46 -1.58 10.83
N ASP A 233 -4.69 -2.35 11.60
CA ASP A 233 -3.43 -2.97 11.20
C ASP A 233 -3.56 -3.93 10.02
N THR A 234 -4.65 -4.67 9.89
CA THR A 234 -4.81 -5.63 8.80
C THR A 234 -4.97 -4.94 7.44
N VAL A 235 -5.73 -3.85 7.36
CA VAL A 235 -5.82 -3.01 6.15
C VAL A 235 -4.48 -2.31 5.88
N LEU A 236 -3.84 -1.77 6.91
CA LEU A 236 -2.50 -1.17 6.82
C LEU A 236 -1.50 -2.15 6.18
N VAL A 237 -1.41 -3.38 6.71
CA VAL A 237 -0.49 -4.40 6.22
C VAL A 237 -0.78 -4.73 4.77
N LEU A 238 -2.04 -4.96 4.39
CA LEU A 238 -2.42 -5.22 3.00
C LEU A 238 -1.95 -4.10 2.06
N LEU A 239 -2.21 -2.83 2.43
CA LEU A 239 -1.81 -1.68 1.62
C LEU A 239 -0.29 -1.57 1.50
N LEU A 240 0.46 -1.80 2.58
CA LEU A 240 1.92 -1.72 2.57
C LEU A 240 2.58 -2.86 1.79
N VAL A 241 2.05 -4.10 1.87
CA VAL A 241 2.59 -5.20 1.05
C VAL A 241 2.27 -5.03 -0.43
N LEU A 242 1.10 -4.46 -0.77
CA LEU A 242 0.78 -4.05 -2.14
C LEU A 242 1.71 -2.92 -2.61
N ALA A 243 1.97 -1.92 -1.75
CA ALA A 243 2.89 -0.84 -2.06
C ALA A 243 4.30 -1.36 -2.32
N ALA A 244 4.78 -2.31 -1.52
CA ALA A 244 6.05 -3.00 -1.74
C ALA A 244 6.07 -3.74 -3.09
N TRP A 245 5.00 -4.47 -3.41
CA TRP A 245 4.86 -5.18 -4.68
C TRP A 245 4.95 -4.22 -5.88
N PHE A 246 4.25 -3.08 -5.84
CA PHE A 246 4.32 -2.07 -6.90
C PHE A 246 5.68 -1.35 -6.95
N CYS A 247 6.33 -1.15 -5.80
CA CYS A 247 7.69 -0.59 -5.74
C CYS A 247 8.70 -1.53 -6.43
N GLN A 248 8.65 -2.83 -6.13
CA GLN A 248 9.46 -3.84 -6.80
C GLN A 248 9.23 -3.83 -8.32
N GLU A 249 7.97 -3.71 -8.75
CA GLU A 249 7.63 -3.62 -10.17
C GLU A 249 8.14 -2.33 -10.82
N ALA A 250 8.10 -1.21 -10.10
CA ALA A 250 8.66 0.06 -10.55
C ALA A 250 10.19 0.00 -10.69
N ILE A 251 10.88 -0.69 -9.78
CA ILE A 251 12.31 -0.95 -9.88
C ILE A 251 12.61 -1.84 -11.08
N ARG A 252 11.83 -2.90 -11.30
CA ARG A 252 12.07 -3.85 -12.40
C ARG A 252 11.84 -3.22 -13.79
N THR A 253 10.80 -2.39 -13.92
CA THR A 253 10.33 -1.89 -15.21
C THR A 253 10.72 -0.44 -15.50
N GLY A 254 11.10 0.33 -14.48
CA GLY A 254 11.30 1.77 -14.57
C GLY A 254 10.01 2.55 -14.89
N GLN A 255 8.82 1.97 -14.73
CA GLN A 255 7.55 2.64 -15.04
C GLN A 255 7.16 3.65 -13.95
N MET A 256 6.78 4.86 -14.37
CA MET A 256 6.30 5.91 -13.47
C MET A 256 5.00 5.48 -12.77
N ARG A 257 4.07 4.89 -13.53
CA ARG A 257 2.74 4.51 -13.04
C ARG A 257 2.81 3.58 -11.83
N THR A 258 3.68 2.58 -11.86
CA THR A 258 3.82 1.62 -10.75
C THR A 258 4.43 2.28 -9.52
N LEU A 259 5.36 3.22 -9.69
CA LEU A 259 5.90 4.00 -8.57
C LEU A 259 4.83 4.90 -7.94
N VAL A 260 4.04 5.59 -8.77
CA VAL A 260 2.93 6.43 -8.31
C VAL A 260 1.87 5.57 -7.60
N LEU A 261 1.52 4.40 -8.11
CA LEU A 261 0.61 3.47 -7.44
C LEU A 261 1.14 3.01 -6.08
N SER A 262 2.45 2.71 -5.99
CA SER A 262 3.10 2.39 -4.71
C SER A 262 2.95 3.54 -3.71
N ALA A 263 3.25 4.77 -4.12
CA ALA A 263 3.11 5.97 -3.29
C ALA A 263 1.66 6.23 -2.87
N VAL A 264 0.69 6.08 -3.78
CA VAL A 264 -0.74 6.22 -3.47
C VAL A 264 -1.16 5.22 -2.41
N LEU A 265 -0.75 3.95 -2.53
CA LEU A 265 -1.05 2.91 -1.53
C LEU A 265 -0.45 3.22 -0.16
N VAL A 266 0.78 3.75 -0.09
CA VAL A 266 1.36 4.21 1.19
C VAL A 266 0.53 5.35 1.78
N GLY A 267 0.03 6.29 0.98
CA GLY A 267 -0.81 7.36 1.50
C GLY A 267 -2.23 6.94 1.88
N LEU A 268 -2.81 5.94 1.22
CA LEU A 268 -4.02 5.28 1.71
C LEU A 268 -3.75 4.58 3.04
N ALA A 269 -2.57 3.98 3.20
CA ALA A 269 -2.16 3.35 4.45
C ALA A 269 -1.93 4.40 5.56
N PHE A 270 -1.48 5.60 5.23
CA PHE A 270 -1.46 6.74 6.16
C PHE A 270 -2.88 7.07 6.64
N ASN A 271 -3.88 7.03 5.75
CA ASN A 271 -5.29 7.14 6.13
C ASN A 271 -5.85 5.92 6.88
N THR A 272 -5.04 4.91 7.19
CA THR A 272 -5.41 3.86 8.17
C THR A 272 -4.73 4.05 9.53
N LYS A 273 -3.45 4.43 9.53
CA LYS A 273 -2.62 4.42 10.75
C LYS A 273 -1.48 5.46 10.76
N MET A 274 -1.72 6.63 10.17
CA MET A 274 -0.85 7.80 10.22
C MET A 274 0.62 7.46 9.89
N LEU A 275 1.57 8.02 10.65
CA LEU A 275 3.01 7.90 10.45
C LEU A 275 3.53 6.45 10.46
N GLN A 276 2.80 5.49 11.03
CA GLN A 276 3.20 4.08 10.97
C GLN A 276 3.25 3.57 9.51
N ALA A 277 2.45 4.12 8.61
CA ALA A 277 2.50 3.80 7.20
C ALA A 277 3.81 4.22 6.52
N TYR A 278 4.48 5.26 7.04
CA TYR A 278 5.69 5.83 6.43
C TYR A 278 6.96 5.06 6.79
N LEU A 279 6.88 4.04 7.65
CA LEU A 279 8.02 3.19 8.02
C LEU A 279 8.66 2.48 6.81
N VAL A 280 7.92 2.29 5.71
CA VAL A 280 8.45 1.67 4.48
C VAL A 280 9.23 2.65 3.59
N LEU A 281 9.01 3.96 3.73
CA LEU A 281 9.60 4.97 2.84
C LEU A 281 11.14 5.05 2.92
N PRO A 282 11.77 4.91 4.12
CA PRO A 282 13.22 4.82 4.23
C PRO A 282 13.83 3.61 3.52
N ALA A 283 13.05 2.56 3.23
CA ALA A 283 13.50 1.44 2.41
C ALA A 283 13.22 1.66 0.92
N PHE A 284 12.00 2.09 0.57
CA PHE A 284 11.58 2.20 -0.84
C PHE A 284 12.35 3.28 -1.60
N THR A 285 12.51 4.45 -0.99
CA THR A 285 13.10 5.63 -1.65
C THR A 285 14.56 5.42 -2.06
N PRO A 286 15.48 5.03 -1.15
CA PRO A 286 16.86 4.78 -1.55
C PRO A 286 17.00 3.57 -2.46
N LEU A 287 16.21 2.51 -2.26
CA LEU A 287 16.25 1.33 -3.13
C LEU A 287 15.88 1.69 -4.57
N TYR A 288 14.80 2.47 -4.76
CA TYR A 288 14.41 2.95 -6.08
C TYR A 288 15.49 3.85 -6.69
N LEU A 289 16.02 4.80 -5.92
CA LEU A 289 17.06 5.70 -6.40
C LEU A 289 18.33 4.95 -6.82
N ALA A 290 18.72 3.91 -6.09
CA ALA A 290 19.92 3.12 -6.35
C ALA A 290 19.76 2.16 -7.53
N THR A 291 18.62 1.47 -7.65
CA THR A 291 18.49 0.29 -8.51
C THR A 291 17.56 0.46 -9.72
N ALA A 292 16.67 1.47 -9.74
CA ALA A 292 15.71 1.61 -10.83
C ALA A 292 16.37 2.00 -12.17
N PRO A 293 15.86 1.58 -13.34
CA PRO A 293 16.41 1.94 -14.64
C PRO A 293 16.38 3.45 -14.94
N GLY A 294 17.41 3.92 -15.66
CA GLY A 294 17.54 5.31 -16.14
C GLY A 294 18.56 6.15 -15.36
N THR A 295 18.74 7.40 -15.77
CA THR A 295 19.68 8.34 -15.12
C THR A 295 19.17 8.78 -13.75
N VAL A 296 20.09 9.21 -12.87
CA VAL A 296 19.77 9.67 -11.50
C VAL A 296 18.73 10.81 -11.53
N LEU A 297 18.89 11.78 -12.43
CA LEU A 297 17.95 12.90 -12.57
C LEU A 297 16.54 12.42 -12.93
N ARG A 298 16.42 11.40 -13.78
CA ARG A 298 15.11 10.81 -14.12
C ARG A 298 14.50 10.08 -12.94
N ARG A 299 15.31 9.37 -12.14
CA ARG A 299 14.84 8.69 -10.91
C ARG A 299 14.35 9.72 -9.89
N LEU A 300 15.08 10.82 -9.71
CA LEU A 300 14.68 11.94 -8.85
C LEU A 300 13.35 12.56 -9.31
N GLY A 301 13.20 12.88 -10.60
CA GLY A 301 11.95 13.41 -11.13
C GLY A 301 10.74 12.47 -10.91
N ARG A 302 10.94 11.16 -11.02
CA ARG A 302 9.91 10.16 -10.72
C ARG A 302 9.59 10.06 -9.23
N LEU A 303 10.61 10.13 -8.37
CA LEU A 303 10.42 10.17 -6.92
C LEU A 303 9.69 11.45 -6.49
N LEU A 304 9.94 12.59 -7.13
CA LEU A 304 9.18 13.82 -6.88
C LEU A 304 7.71 13.64 -7.25
N ALA A 305 7.40 13.10 -8.44
CA ALA A 305 6.02 12.82 -8.84
C ALA A 305 5.33 11.83 -7.88
N ALA A 306 6.04 10.80 -7.44
CA ALA A 306 5.54 9.86 -6.45
C ALA A 306 5.36 10.51 -5.07
N GLY A 307 6.25 11.41 -4.67
CA GLY A 307 6.14 12.19 -3.43
C GLY A 307 4.91 13.10 -3.43
N VAL A 308 4.61 13.77 -4.55
CA VAL A 308 3.36 14.53 -4.70
C VAL A 308 2.15 13.61 -4.57
N ALA A 309 2.15 12.47 -5.25
CA ALA A 309 1.04 11.52 -5.18
C ALA A 309 0.83 10.98 -3.75
N LEU A 310 1.92 10.68 -3.02
CA LEU A 310 1.90 10.29 -1.62
C LEU A 310 1.26 11.37 -0.74
N VAL A 311 1.71 12.62 -0.86
CA VAL A 311 1.18 13.74 -0.06
C VAL A 311 -0.31 13.92 -0.32
N VAL A 312 -0.73 13.93 -1.58
CA VAL A 312 -2.14 14.08 -1.95
C VAL A 312 -2.98 12.92 -1.42
N SER A 313 -2.53 11.68 -1.58
CA SER A 313 -3.29 10.51 -1.11
C SER A 313 -3.28 10.36 0.41
N SER A 314 -2.29 10.90 1.11
CA SER A 314 -2.23 10.94 2.58
C SER A 314 -3.07 12.07 3.18
N ALA A 315 -2.90 13.30 2.70
CA ALA A 315 -3.32 14.49 3.41
C ALA A 315 -4.75 14.94 3.11
N TRP A 316 -5.42 14.39 2.09
CA TRP A 316 -6.72 14.90 1.66
C TRP A 316 -7.79 14.87 2.75
N TRP A 317 -7.91 13.77 3.51
CA TRP A 317 -8.92 13.64 4.57
C TRP A 317 -8.60 14.61 5.71
N MET A 318 -7.34 14.62 6.15
CA MET A 318 -6.85 15.56 7.17
C MET A 318 -7.18 17.00 6.78
N ALA A 319 -6.85 17.41 5.55
CA ALA A 319 -7.09 18.76 5.06
C ALA A 319 -8.58 19.10 5.08
N ILE A 320 -9.46 18.19 4.65
CA ILE A 320 -10.91 18.41 4.71
C ILE A 320 -11.36 18.58 6.17
N VAL A 321 -10.90 17.72 7.08
CA VAL A 321 -11.32 17.76 8.48
C VAL A 321 -10.84 19.02 9.19
N ASP A 322 -9.57 19.38 9.05
CA ASP A 322 -9.00 20.56 9.72
C ASP A 322 -9.56 21.88 9.17
N LEU A 323 -9.94 21.92 7.88
CA LEU A 323 -10.61 23.08 7.28
C LEU A 323 -12.12 23.14 7.58
N TRP A 324 -12.72 22.05 8.06
CA TRP A 324 -14.15 22.02 8.38
C TRP A 324 -14.41 22.83 9.67
N PRO A 325 -15.45 23.69 9.70
CA PRO A 325 -15.76 24.49 10.89
C PRO A 325 -15.84 23.66 12.16
N ALA A 326 -15.08 24.05 13.18
CA ALA A 326 -14.96 23.30 14.43
C ALA A 326 -16.30 23.10 15.17
N SER A 327 -17.26 24.03 15.00
CA SER A 327 -18.63 23.90 15.54
C SER A 327 -19.44 22.77 14.90
N ASP A 328 -19.05 22.36 13.68
CA ASP A 328 -19.87 21.51 12.82
C ASP A 328 -19.20 20.15 12.53
N ARG A 329 -18.06 19.85 13.18
CA ARG A 329 -17.36 18.56 13.12
C ARG A 329 -17.14 17.98 14.53
N PRO A 330 -16.92 16.66 14.66
CA PRO A 330 -16.51 16.08 15.94
C PRO A 330 -15.21 16.69 16.45
N TYR A 331 -15.03 16.60 17.77
CA TYR A 331 -13.72 16.78 18.38
C TYR A 331 -12.75 15.69 17.89
N ILE A 332 -11.51 16.05 17.57
CA ILE A 332 -10.50 15.09 17.12
C ILE A 332 -9.89 14.39 18.33
N GLY A 333 -10.32 13.15 18.57
CA GLY A 333 -9.84 12.33 19.68
C GLY A 333 -8.33 12.10 19.60
N GLY A 334 -7.63 12.28 20.73
CA GLY A 334 -6.17 12.19 20.81
C GLY A 334 -5.43 13.47 20.40
N SER A 335 -6.12 14.57 20.11
CA SER A 335 -5.53 15.90 19.96
C SER A 335 -5.79 16.78 21.19
N THR A 336 -4.95 17.79 21.38
CA THR A 336 -5.05 18.82 22.41
C THR A 336 -5.69 20.12 21.89
N ASP A 337 -5.61 20.37 20.58
CA ASP A 337 -6.07 21.60 19.93
C ASP A 337 -7.24 21.36 18.95
N ASN A 338 -7.85 20.17 19.00
CA ASN A 338 -8.92 19.75 18.10
C ASN A 338 -8.50 19.70 16.61
N SER A 339 -7.22 19.43 16.31
CA SER A 339 -6.72 19.24 14.94
C SER A 339 -6.26 17.81 14.67
N VAL A 340 -6.43 17.38 13.42
CA VAL A 340 -5.86 16.12 12.92
C VAL A 340 -4.34 16.24 12.82
N TRP A 341 -3.79 17.44 12.59
CA TRP A 341 -2.34 17.63 12.60
C TRP A 341 -1.69 17.25 13.93
N ASP A 342 -2.27 17.71 15.05
CA ASP A 342 -1.80 17.35 16.39
C ASP A 342 -1.99 15.85 16.67
N LEU A 343 -3.09 15.26 16.19
CA LEU A 343 -3.28 13.81 16.25
C LEU A 343 -2.16 13.05 15.49
N VAL A 344 -1.70 13.54 14.34
CA VAL A 344 -0.65 12.92 13.52
C VAL A 344 0.72 13.08 14.19
N ILE A 345 1.13 14.32 14.47
CA ILE A 345 2.49 14.67 14.88
C ILE A 345 2.67 14.51 16.39
N GLY A 346 1.68 14.92 17.18
CA GLY A 346 1.66 14.78 18.62
C GLY A 346 1.42 13.33 19.03
N TYR A 347 0.15 12.93 19.18
CA TYR A 347 -0.21 11.64 19.78
C TYR A 347 0.30 10.42 19.00
N ASN A 348 0.13 10.39 17.67
CA ASN A 348 0.57 9.24 16.86
C ASN A 348 2.05 9.30 16.45
N GLY A 349 2.75 10.40 16.70
CA GLY A 349 4.14 10.64 16.29
C GLY A 349 5.08 10.77 17.49
N LEU A 350 5.39 12.02 17.85
CA LEU A 350 6.36 12.37 18.89
C LEU A 350 5.98 11.76 20.24
N GLY A 351 4.68 11.74 20.60
CA GLY A 351 4.19 11.14 21.84
C GLY A 351 4.49 9.64 21.96
N ARG A 352 4.61 8.92 20.83
CA ARG A 352 5.01 7.50 20.82
C ARG A 352 6.51 7.28 20.93
N ILE A 353 7.33 8.27 20.57
CA ILE A 353 8.80 8.18 20.62
C ILE A 353 9.33 8.67 21.96
N PHE A 354 8.80 9.80 22.44
CA PHE A 354 9.29 10.49 23.64
C PHE A 354 8.48 10.17 24.89
N GLY A 355 7.36 9.44 24.73
CA GLY A 355 6.38 9.20 25.78
C GLY A 355 5.47 10.41 25.97
N ALA A 356 4.17 10.16 26.13
CA ALA A 356 3.24 11.20 26.52
C ALA A 356 3.49 11.56 27.99
N GLY A 357 3.96 12.77 28.27
CA GLY A 357 4.03 13.30 29.61
C GLY A 357 2.63 13.56 30.17
N GLY A 358 1.95 12.49 30.60
CA GLY A 358 0.72 12.51 31.40
C GLY A 358 -0.54 13.10 30.75
N GLY A 359 -1.60 12.29 30.67
CA GLY A 359 -2.98 12.77 30.78
C GLY A 359 -3.93 12.31 29.67
N GLY A 360 -4.96 11.54 30.08
CA GLY A 360 -6.18 11.29 29.31
C GLY A 360 -6.46 9.82 29.06
#